data_AF-A0A528CPI3-F1
#
_entry.id   AF-A0A528CPI3-F1
#
_cell.length_a   1.000
_cell.length_b   1.000
_cell.length_c   1.000
_cell.angle_alpha   90.00
_cell.angle_beta   90.00
_cell.angle_gamma   90.00
#
_symmetry.space_group_name_H-M   'P 1'
#
loop_
_entity.id
_entity.type
_entity.pdbx_description
1 polymer ?
#
loop_
_entity_poly.entity_id
_entity_poly.type
_entity_poly.pdbx_seq_one_letter_code
_entity_poly.pdbx_strand_id
1 'polypeptide(L)'
;VQGTYETFVEAGRQHYGGNLRGKWILTGGLGGMGGAQPLAAVMAGACCLAIECDPDRIDFRLRTRYVDERADTLDEALEKIERWTRAGEAKSVGLVGNTADIVPELVRRGVRPDLVTDQTSAHDPLNGYLPKGWSLAEWREKRTSDPKAVEKAARASMREHVEAMVAFWNAGVPTLDYGNNIRQVAKEEGFENAFAFPGFVPAYIRPLFCRGIGPFRWAALSGDPEDIYKTDAKVRELTPGNTHLHNWLDMARERIAFQGLPARICWVGLGDRHRLGLAFNEMVAKGELKAPVVIGRDHLDSGSVASPNRETESMKDGSDAVSDWPLLNALLNTASGAT
;
A
#
# COMPACT_ATOMS: atom_id res chain seq x y z
N VAL A 1 1.39 -5.11 2.31
CA VAL A 1 0.77 -4.71 3.59
C VAL A 1 1.71 -3.95 4.51
N GLN A 2 2.89 -4.45 4.92
CA GLN A 2 3.72 -3.73 5.89
C GLN A 2 4.13 -2.31 5.45
N GLY A 3 4.55 -2.11 4.20
CA GLY A 3 4.88 -0.76 3.72
C GLY A 3 3.71 0.24 3.83
N THR A 4 2.48 -0.24 3.60
CA THR A 4 1.26 0.54 3.79
C THR A 4 0.97 0.81 5.26
N TYR A 5 1.18 -0.18 6.11
CA TYR A 5 1.08 -0.01 7.55
C TYR A 5 2.11 1.03 8.06
N GLU A 6 3.38 0.93 7.66
CA GLU A 6 4.42 1.90 8.05
C GLU A 6 4.10 3.31 7.54
N THR A 7 3.54 3.43 6.33
CA THR A 7 3.09 4.73 5.81
C THR A 7 2.00 5.34 6.70
N PHE A 8 0.97 4.56 7.03
CA PHE A 8 -0.13 5.07 7.86
C PHE A 8 0.29 5.35 9.29
N VAL A 9 1.14 4.51 9.88
CA VAL A 9 1.71 4.75 11.22
C VAL A 9 2.51 6.06 11.22
N GLU A 10 3.35 6.28 10.22
CA GLU A 10 4.15 7.50 10.14
C GLU A 10 3.30 8.75 9.86
N ALA A 11 2.28 8.65 8.99
CA ALA A 11 1.29 9.70 8.83
C ALA A 11 0.56 10.00 10.16
N GLY A 12 0.21 8.97 10.93
CA GLY A 12 -0.35 9.11 12.27
C GLY A 12 0.59 9.86 13.22
N ARG A 13 1.90 9.56 13.20
CA ARG A 13 2.91 10.26 14.03
C ARG A 13 3.02 11.74 13.67
N GLN A 14 3.10 12.05 12.38
CA GLN A 14 3.31 13.42 11.90
C GLN A 14 2.07 14.31 12.09
N HIS A 15 0.87 13.77 11.88
CA HIS A 15 -0.36 14.56 11.81
C HIS A 15 -1.28 14.40 13.03
N TYR A 16 -1.17 13.29 13.76
CA TYR A 16 -2.14 12.89 14.80
C TYR A 16 -1.47 12.38 16.09
N GLY A 17 -0.21 12.78 16.34
CA GLY A 17 0.51 12.43 17.58
C GLY A 17 0.75 10.92 17.75
N GLY A 18 0.69 10.15 16.66
CA GLY A 18 0.92 8.70 16.64
C GLY A 18 -0.31 7.85 16.94
N ASN A 19 -1.48 8.46 17.18
CA ASN A 19 -2.70 7.74 17.53
C ASN A 19 -3.79 7.97 16.49
N LEU A 20 -4.13 6.90 15.75
CA LEU A 20 -5.19 6.92 14.74
C LEU A 20 -6.56 6.44 15.25
N ARG A 21 -6.72 6.23 16.56
CA ARG A 21 -8.02 5.84 17.14
C ARG A 21 -9.07 6.92 16.86
N GLY A 22 -10.22 6.49 16.34
CA GLY A 22 -11.30 7.41 15.95
C GLY A 22 -11.01 8.20 14.68
N LYS A 23 -9.93 7.87 13.97
CA LYS A 23 -9.57 8.41 12.66
C LYS A 23 -9.96 7.46 11.55
N TRP A 24 -10.14 7.98 10.34
CA TRP A 24 -10.39 7.13 9.19
C TRP A 24 -9.68 7.60 7.92
N ILE A 25 -9.34 6.62 7.10
CA ILE A 25 -8.59 6.79 5.86
C ILE A 25 -9.54 6.54 4.68
N LEU A 26 -9.53 7.46 3.71
CA LEU A 26 -10.21 7.31 2.43
C LEU A 26 -9.21 6.86 1.37
N THR A 27 -9.56 5.83 0.60
CA THR A 27 -8.75 5.38 -0.54
C THR A 27 -9.57 4.74 -1.65
N GLY A 28 -8.93 4.50 -2.79
CA GLY A 28 -9.43 3.74 -3.93
C GLY A 28 -8.57 2.51 -4.26
N GLY A 29 -9.21 1.50 -4.83
CA GLY A 29 -8.59 0.29 -5.38
C GLY A 29 -8.38 -0.85 -4.38
N LEU A 30 -9.01 -2.00 -4.62
CA LEU A 30 -8.90 -3.24 -3.85
C LEU A 30 -8.30 -4.40 -4.67
N GLY A 31 -7.48 -4.05 -5.67
CA GLY A 31 -6.66 -4.96 -6.47
C GLY A 31 -5.58 -5.70 -5.67
N GLY A 32 -4.60 -6.32 -6.34
CA GLY A 32 -3.56 -7.15 -5.70
C GLY A 32 -2.82 -6.46 -4.54
N MET A 33 -2.34 -5.24 -4.79
CA MET A 33 -1.65 -4.41 -3.80
C MET A 33 -2.62 -3.51 -3.03
N GLY A 34 -3.57 -2.89 -3.75
CA GLY A 34 -4.68 -2.06 -3.20
C GLY A 34 -5.45 -2.71 -2.07
N GLY A 35 -5.69 -4.01 -2.17
CA GLY A 35 -6.38 -4.79 -1.15
C GLY A 35 -5.67 -4.84 0.20
N ALA A 36 -4.40 -4.44 0.30
CA ALA A 36 -3.68 -4.36 1.56
C ALA A 36 -3.98 -3.09 2.38
N GLN A 37 -4.54 -2.05 1.76
CA GLN A 37 -4.80 -0.75 2.41
C GLN A 37 -5.75 -0.85 3.60
N PRO A 38 -6.91 -1.55 3.50
CA PRO A 38 -7.88 -1.55 4.60
C PRO A 38 -7.33 -2.30 5.82
N LEU A 39 -6.67 -3.45 5.60
CA LEU A 39 -5.98 -4.15 6.68
C LEU A 39 -4.86 -3.33 7.31
N ALA A 40 -4.04 -2.65 6.50
CA ALA A 40 -2.96 -1.80 6.99
C ALA A 40 -3.48 -0.63 7.85
N ALA A 41 -4.58 0.01 7.43
CA ALA A 41 -5.23 1.08 8.16
C ALA A 41 -5.75 0.58 9.52
N VAL A 42 -6.42 -0.58 9.54
CA VAL A 42 -6.92 -1.20 10.77
C VAL A 42 -5.79 -1.58 11.71
N MET A 43 -4.70 -2.15 11.21
CA MET A 43 -3.50 -2.47 12.00
C MET A 43 -2.83 -1.20 12.56
N ALA A 44 -2.88 -0.09 11.83
CA ALA A 44 -2.40 1.21 12.30
C ALA A 44 -3.36 1.90 13.30
N GLY A 45 -4.55 1.32 13.54
CA GLY A 45 -5.54 1.81 14.49
C GLY A 45 -6.61 2.75 13.90
N ALA A 46 -6.64 2.92 12.58
CA ALA A 46 -7.64 3.72 11.87
C ALA A 46 -8.78 2.88 11.30
N CYS A 47 -9.95 3.49 11.12
CA CYS A 47 -10.94 2.98 10.19
C CYS A 47 -10.52 3.22 8.72
N CYS A 48 -11.09 2.48 7.78
CA CYS A 48 -10.81 2.65 6.35
C CYS A 48 -12.08 2.55 5.51
N LEU A 49 -12.28 3.50 4.60
CA LEU A 49 -13.25 3.39 3.50
C LEU A 49 -12.45 3.25 2.20
N ALA A 50 -12.54 2.09 1.56
CA ALA A 50 -11.86 1.80 0.31
C ALA A 50 -12.88 1.63 -0.82
N ILE A 51 -12.82 2.51 -1.81
CA ILE A 51 -13.71 2.49 -2.98
C ILE A 51 -13.17 1.49 -4.01
N GLU A 52 -14.02 0.61 -4.52
CA GLU A 52 -13.67 -0.35 -5.55
C GLU A 52 -14.85 -0.52 -6.53
N CYS A 53 -14.54 -0.47 -7.82
CA CYS A 53 -15.55 -0.56 -8.87
C CYS A 53 -15.99 -1.99 -9.18
N ASP A 54 -15.13 -2.98 -8.94
CA ASP A 54 -15.38 -4.39 -9.20
C ASP A 54 -15.77 -5.12 -7.89
N PRO A 55 -17.06 -5.46 -7.69
CA PRO A 55 -17.52 -6.10 -6.46
C PRO A 55 -16.82 -7.43 -6.18
N ASP A 56 -16.39 -8.17 -7.21
CA ASP A 56 -15.67 -9.44 -7.04
C ASP A 56 -14.33 -9.22 -6.33
N ARG A 57 -13.71 -8.03 -6.49
CA ARG A 57 -12.48 -7.67 -5.77
C ARG A 57 -12.75 -7.44 -4.29
N ILE A 58 -13.86 -6.79 -3.95
CA ILE A 58 -14.28 -6.61 -2.54
C ILE A 58 -14.54 -7.97 -1.90
N ASP A 59 -15.31 -8.82 -2.57
CA ASP A 59 -15.65 -10.17 -2.09
C ASP A 59 -14.40 -11.04 -1.90
N PHE A 60 -13.40 -10.90 -2.79
CA PHE A 60 -12.10 -11.53 -2.60
C PHE A 60 -11.39 -11.02 -1.34
N ARG A 61 -11.41 -9.71 -1.05
CA ARG A 61 -10.78 -9.14 0.16
C ARG A 61 -11.49 -9.51 1.44
N LEU A 62 -12.81 -9.59 1.44
CA LEU A 62 -13.60 -10.14 2.54
C LEU A 62 -13.18 -11.59 2.84
N ARG A 63 -13.14 -12.46 1.81
CA ARG A 63 -12.68 -13.86 1.96
C ARG A 63 -11.27 -13.99 2.51
N THR A 64 -10.36 -13.11 2.09
CA THR A 64 -8.97 -13.10 2.60
C THR A 64 -8.79 -12.35 3.92
N ARG A 65 -9.87 -11.81 4.51
CA ARG A 65 -9.88 -11.02 5.76
C ARG A 65 -9.04 -9.72 5.70
N TYR A 66 -8.96 -9.13 4.50
CA TYR A 66 -8.28 -7.86 4.26
C TYR A 66 -9.23 -6.65 4.29
N VAL A 67 -10.53 -6.91 4.25
CA VAL A 67 -11.64 -5.95 4.43
C VAL A 67 -12.60 -6.59 5.44
N ASP A 68 -13.16 -5.81 6.37
CA ASP A 68 -14.07 -6.31 7.41
C ASP A 68 -15.54 -6.35 6.93
N GLU A 69 -16.03 -5.28 6.30
CA GLU A 69 -17.40 -5.20 5.79
C GLU A 69 -17.47 -4.62 4.36
N ARG A 70 -18.59 -4.83 3.67
CA ARG A 70 -18.93 -4.17 2.40
C ARG A 70 -20.07 -3.19 2.60
N ALA A 71 -20.13 -2.19 1.73
CA ALA A 71 -21.27 -1.30 1.53
C ALA A 71 -21.52 -1.13 0.02
N ASP A 72 -22.79 -1.01 -0.37
CA ASP A 72 -23.18 -0.81 -1.77
C ASP A 72 -23.59 0.64 -2.05
N THR A 73 -23.68 1.47 -1.01
CA THR A 73 -23.98 2.91 -1.14
C THR A 73 -23.04 3.75 -0.28
N LEU A 74 -22.83 4.99 -0.71
CA LEU A 74 -21.99 5.95 0.02
C LEU A 74 -22.55 6.24 1.42
N ASP A 75 -23.87 6.37 1.55
CA ASP A 75 -24.52 6.68 2.83
C ASP A 75 -24.31 5.55 3.85
N GLU A 76 -24.48 4.30 3.42
CA GLU A 76 -24.21 3.13 4.26
C GLU A 76 -22.73 3.07 4.69
N ALA A 77 -21.81 3.32 3.77
CA ALA A 77 -20.38 3.33 4.08
C ALA A 77 -20.02 4.41 5.12
N LEU A 78 -20.59 5.62 4.98
CA LEU A 78 -20.37 6.72 5.91
C LEU A 78 -20.98 6.45 7.28
N GLU A 79 -22.18 5.87 7.36
CA GLU A 79 -22.80 5.47 8.62
C GLU A 79 -21.90 4.47 9.39
N LYS A 80 -21.34 3.47 8.69
CA LYS A 80 -20.41 2.51 9.28
C LYS A 80 -19.15 3.19 9.83
N ILE A 81 -18.53 4.07 9.03
CA ILE A 81 -17.34 4.82 9.43
C ILE A 81 -17.62 5.70 10.66
N GLU A 82 -18.73 6.44 10.68
CA GLU A 82 -19.11 7.29 11.81
C GLU A 82 -19.31 6.45 13.08
N ARG A 83 -20.05 5.34 12.98
CA ARG A 83 -20.29 4.43 14.09
C ARG A 83 -19.00 3.88 14.68
N TRP A 84 -18.08 3.38 13.84
CA TRP A 84 -16.83 2.79 14.31
C TRP A 84 -15.87 3.82 14.88
N THR A 85 -15.71 4.96 14.22
CA THR A 85 -14.85 6.04 14.70
C THR A 85 -15.34 6.61 16.04
N ARG A 86 -16.65 6.77 16.23
CA ARG A 86 -17.25 7.19 17.51
C ARG A 86 -17.04 6.16 18.62
N ALA A 87 -17.09 4.87 18.30
CA ALA A 87 -16.77 3.79 19.24
C ALA A 87 -15.25 3.66 19.52
N GLY A 88 -14.41 4.31 18.70
CA GLY A 88 -12.95 4.15 18.75
C GLY A 88 -12.50 2.76 18.29
N GLU A 89 -13.27 2.11 17.43
CA GLU A 89 -12.92 0.87 16.75
C GLU A 89 -12.06 1.16 15.51
N ALA A 90 -11.27 0.17 15.09
CA ALA A 90 -10.52 0.20 13.84
C ALA A 90 -11.07 -0.89 12.92
N LYS A 91 -11.87 -0.49 11.92
CA LYS A 91 -12.55 -1.39 10.98
C LYS A 91 -12.53 -0.84 9.56
N SER A 92 -12.70 -1.71 8.59
CA SER A 92 -12.63 -1.39 7.18
C SER A 92 -13.92 -1.71 6.42
N VAL A 93 -14.33 -0.81 5.54
CA VAL A 93 -15.44 -1.00 4.61
C VAL A 93 -14.96 -0.87 3.16
N GLY A 94 -15.25 -1.88 2.34
CA GLY A 94 -15.16 -1.80 0.89
C GLY A 94 -16.46 -1.23 0.32
N LEU A 95 -16.40 -0.09 -0.37
CA LEU A 95 -17.55 0.54 -1.02
C LEU A 95 -17.55 0.23 -2.51
N VAL A 96 -18.62 -0.38 -3.01
CA VAL A 96 -18.81 -0.55 -4.46
C VAL A 96 -19.05 0.80 -5.11
N GLY A 97 -18.18 1.18 -6.04
CA GLY A 97 -18.37 2.37 -6.86
C GLY A 97 -17.11 2.88 -7.55
N ASN A 98 -17.24 3.96 -8.30
CA ASN A 98 -16.14 4.59 -9.02
C ASN A 98 -15.52 5.71 -8.17
N THR A 99 -14.19 5.73 -8.05
CA THR A 99 -13.47 6.79 -7.32
C THR A 99 -13.68 8.18 -7.94
N ALA A 100 -13.77 8.27 -9.27
CA ALA A 100 -14.04 9.53 -9.98
C ALA A 100 -15.49 10.05 -9.81
N ASP A 101 -16.38 9.23 -9.23
CA ASP A 101 -17.71 9.65 -8.80
C ASP A 101 -17.73 9.98 -7.30
N ILE A 102 -17.23 9.05 -6.47
CA ILE A 102 -17.38 9.11 -5.01
C ILE A 102 -16.46 10.13 -4.36
N VAL A 103 -15.20 10.26 -4.79
CA VAL A 103 -14.24 11.17 -4.14
C VAL A 103 -14.65 12.63 -4.35
N PRO A 104 -15.05 13.09 -5.56
CA PRO A 104 -15.64 14.42 -5.74
C PRO A 104 -16.95 14.62 -4.94
N GLU A 105 -17.79 13.59 -4.84
CA GLU A 105 -19.04 13.66 -4.08
C GLU A 105 -18.79 13.86 -2.57
N LEU A 106 -17.78 13.19 -2.00
CA LEU A 106 -17.37 13.39 -0.61
C LEU A 106 -16.92 14.84 -0.34
N VAL A 107 -16.15 15.42 -1.27
CA VAL A 107 -15.76 16.84 -1.21
C VAL A 107 -17.01 17.74 -1.22
N ARG A 108 -17.94 17.50 -2.16
CA ARG A 108 -19.18 18.28 -2.29
C ARG A 108 -20.04 18.25 -1.03
N ARG A 109 -20.08 17.10 -0.34
CA ARG A 109 -20.81 16.92 0.93
C ARG A 109 -20.09 17.52 2.14
N GLY A 110 -18.86 17.99 1.99
CA GLY A 110 -18.04 18.47 3.11
C GLY A 110 -17.65 17.35 4.08
N VAL A 111 -17.66 16.09 3.65
CA VAL A 111 -17.18 14.96 4.46
C VAL A 111 -15.67 15.07 4.59
N ARG A 112 -15.12 14.87 5.79
CA ARG A 112 -13.69 15.07 6.06
C ARG A 112 -13.02 13.79 6.56
N PRO A 113 -12.33 13.03 5.68
CA PRO A 113 -11.39 11.99 6.09
C PRO A 113 -10.23 12.57 6.91
N ASP A 114 -9.51 11.72 7.64
CA ASP A 114 -8.28 12.10 8.33
C ASP A 114 -7.02 11.83 7.49
N LEU A 115 -7.13 11.00 6.46
CA LEU A 115 -6.07 10.80 5.45
C LEU A 115 -6.74 10.42 4.13
N VAL A 116 -6.22 10.94 3.02
CA VAL A 116 -6.66 10.60 1.66
C VAL A 116 -5.48 10.07 0.85
N THR A 117 -5.71 8.97 0.14
CA THR A 117 -4.73 8.39 -0.78
C THR A 117 -5.46 7.65 -1.91
N ASP A 118 -4.71 7.11 -2.88
CA ASP A 118 -5.28 6.24 -3.91
C ASP A 118 -4.32 5.11 -4.29
N GLN A 119 -4.89 3.94 -4.60
CA GLN A 119 -4.14 2.80 -5.13
C GLN A 119 -4.93 2.05 -6.23
N THR A 120 -5.78 2.77 -6.98
CA THR A 120 -6.25 2.28 -8.29
C THR A 120 -5.07 2.01 -9.21
N SER A 121 -5.26 1.24 -10.28
CA SER A 121 -4.19 0.96 -11.24
C SER A 121 -4.04 2.09 -12.28
N ALA A 122 -3.92 3.34 -11.81
CA ALA A 122 -3.79 4.54 -12.64
C ALA A 122 -2.58 4.53 -13.61
N HIS A 123 -1.55 3.72 -13.30
CA HIS A 123 -0.37 3.51 -14.15
C HIS A 123 -0.69 2.82 -15.49
N ASP A 124 -1.85 2.17 -15.61
CA ASP A 124 -2.34 1.56 -16.84
C ASP A 124 -3.75 2.10 -17.16
N PRO A 125 -3.87 3.23 -17.86
CA PRO A 125 -5.17 3.84 -18.15
C PRO A 125 -6.10 2.95 -18.99
N LEU A 126 -5.56 2.01 -19.75
CA LEU A 126 -6.37 1.10 -20.57
C LEU A 126 -7.01 0.01 -19.72
N ASN A 127 -6.24 -0.65 -18.84
CA ASN A 127 -6.70 -1.84 -18.13
C ASN A 127 -6.96 -1.63 -16.64
N GLY A 128 -6.55 -0.51 -16.07
CA GLY A 128 -6.42 -0.32 -14.63
C GLY A 128 -7.35 0.69 -13.98
N TYR A 129 -8.02 1.54 -14.76
CA TYR A 129 -8.90 2.59 -14.24
C TYR A 129 -10.24 2.64 -14.98
N LEU A 130 -11.34 2.37 -14.28
CA LEU A 130 -12.68 2.41 -14.85
C LEU A 130 -13.09 3.88 -15.14
N PRO A 131 -13.40 4.26 -16.39
CA PRO A 131 -13.88 5.60 -16.67
C PRO A 131 -15.19 5.92 -15.94
N LYS A 132 -15.33 7.19 -15.55
CA LYS A 132 -16.53 7.72 -14.90
C LYS A 132 -17.77 7.50 -15.75
N GLY A 133 -18.87 7.06 -15.11
CA GLY A 133 -20.15 6.79 -15.78
C GLY A 133 -20.19 5.50 -16.62
N TRP A 134 -19.09 4.74 -16.70
CA TRP A 134 -19.06 3.48 -17.45
C TRP A 134 -19.35 2.28 -16.54
N SER A 135 -19.97 1.25 -17.11
CA SER A 135 -20.08 -0.05 -16.44
C SER A 135 -18.82 -0.88 -16.64
N LEU A 136 -18.58 -1.87 -15.75
CA LEU A 136 -17.49 -2.84 -15.93
C LEU A 136 -17.60 -3.61 -17.25
N ALA A 137 -18.83 -3.95 -17.66
CA ALA A 137 -19.07 -4.70 -18.90
C ALA A 137 -18.68 -3.85 -20.12
N GLU A 138 -19.15 -2.61 -20.17
CA GLU A 138 -18.79 -1.65 -21.22
C GLU A 138 -17.28 -1.42 -21.27
N TRP A 139 -16.63 -1.21 -20.12
CA TRP A 139 -15.18 -1.02 -20.06
C TRP A 139 -14.43 -2.26 -20.57
N ARG A 140 -14.84 -3.46 -20.15
CA ARG A 140 -14.23 -4.72 -20.60
C ARG A 140 -14.34 -4.91 -22.11
N GLU A 141 -15.48 -4.56 -22.72
CA GLU A 141 -15.70 -4.61 -24.16
C GLU A 141 -14.84 -3.57 -24.91
N LYS A 142 -14.91 -2.30 -24.49
CA LYS A 142 -14.24 -1.19 -25.17
C LYS A 142 -12.72 -1.25 -25.11
N ARG A 143 -12.12 -1.93 -24.13
CA ARG A 143 -10.67 -2.21 -24.13
C ARG A 143 -10.20 -2.95 -25.38
N THR A 144 -11.06 -3.77 -25.97
CA THR A 144 -10.76 -4.48 -27.22
C THR A 144 -11.24 -3.71 -28.44
N SER A 145 -12.46 -3.17 -28.41
CA SER A 145 -13.07 -2.57 -29.60
C SER A 145 -12.56 -1.15 -29.90
N ASP A 146 -12.19 -0.37 -28.88
CA ASP A 146 -11.70 1.01 -29.00
C ASP A 146 -10.79 1.41 -27.81
N PRO A 147 -9.58 0.84 -27.72
CA PRO A 147 -8.66 1.08 -26.59
C PRO A 147 -8.31 2.57 -26.41
N LYS A 148 -8.23 3.33 -27.50
CA LYS A 148 -7.91 4.77 -27.44
C LYS A 148 -9.02 5.58 -26.77
N ALA A 149 -10.29 5.23 -27.02
CA ALA A 149 -11.40 5.86 -26.32
C ALA A 149 -11.39 5.55 -24.82
N VAL A 150 -11.00 4.32 -24.43
CA VAL A 150 -10.85 3.93 -23.02
C VAL A 150 -9.77 4.77 -22.36
N GLU A 151 -8.56 4.83 -22.93
CA GLU A 151 -7.45 5.61 -22.37
C GLU A 151 -7.85 7.07 -22.18
N LYS A 152 -8.46 7.69 -23.20
CA LYS A 152 -8.93 9.08 -23.12
C LYS A 152 -9.95 9.28 -21.99
N ALA A 153 -10.93 8.41 -21.88
CA ALA A 153 -11.98 8.51 -20.86
C ALA A 153 -11.45 8.24 -19.45
N ALA A 154 -10.56 7.27 -19.29
CA ALA A 154 -9.92 6.92 -18.02
C ALA A 154 -9.04 8.06 -17.52
N ARG A 155 -8.23 8.67 -18.39
CA ARG A 155 -7.34 9.78 -18.02
C ARG A 155 -8.13 11.03 -17.60
N ALA A 156 -9.19 11.37 -18.33
CA ALA A 156 -10.11 12.44 -17.92
C ALA A 156 -10.73 12.17 -16.54
N SER A 157 -11.11 10.92 -16.27
CA SER A 157 -11.66 10.51 -14.96
C SER A 157 -10.63 10.58 -13.83
N MET A 158 -9.38 10.20 -14.10
CA MET A 158 -8.26 10.33 -13.16
C MET A 158 -7.98 11.80 -12.83
N ARG A 159 -8.09 12.70 -13.80
CA ARG A 159 -7.97 14.15 -13.56
C ARG A 159 -9.02 14.63 -12.56
N GLU A 160 -10.30 14.34 -12.78
CA GLU A 160 -11.37 14.73 -11.85
C GLU A 160 -11.16 14.14 -10.44
N HIS A 161 -10.70 12.90 -10.36
CA HIS A 161 -10.36 12.27 -9.08
C HIS A 161 -9.21 13.02 -8.36
N VAL A 162 -8.14 13.37 -9.07
CA VAL A 162 -7.01 14.13 -8.49
C VAL A 162 -7.41 15.56 -8.11
N GLU A 163 -8.27 16.22 -8.89
CA GLU A 163 -8.83 17.53 -8.51
C GLU A 163 -9.55 17.46 -7.15
N ALA A 164 -10.31 16.38 -6.89
CA ALA A 164 -10.94 16.15 -5.59
C ALA A 164 -9.93 15.83 -4.47
N MET A 165 -8.88 15.05 -4.75
CA MET A 165 -7.78 14.82 -3.79
C MET A 165 -7.06 16.13 -3.42
N VAL A 166 -6.85 17.02 -4.40
CA VAL A 166 -6.29 18.36 -4.16
C VAL A 166 -7.26 19.24 -3.35
N ALA A 167 -8.57 19.11 -3.55
CA ALA A 167 -9.55 19.81 -2.71
C ALA A 167 -9.45 19.38 -1.24
N PHE A 168 -9.26 18.09 -0.96
CA PHE A 168 -8.99 17.60 0.40
C PHE A 168 -7.68 18.14 0.97
N TRP A 169 -6.62 18.14 0.17
CA TRP A 169 -5.32 18.72 0.54
C TRP A 169 -5.46 20.20 0.95
N ASN A 170 -6.15 20.99 0.12
CA ASN A 170 -6.39 22.41 0.38
C ASN A 170 -7.31 22.65 1.59
N ALA A 171 -8.16 21.69 1.94
CA ALA A 171 -8.96 21.69 3.17
C ALA A 171 -8.16 21.20 4.41
N GLY A 172 -6.85 21.01 4.28
CA GLY A 172 -5.96 20.60 5.37
C GLY A 172 -6.11 19.14 5.78
N VAL A 173 -6.62 18.27 4.91
CA VAL A 173 -6.57 16.83 5.10
C VAL A 173 -5.23 16.33 4.56
N PRO A 174 -4.42 15.58 5.35
CA PRO A 174 -3.25 14.92 4.83
C PRO A 174 -3.62 14.06 3.61
N THR A 175 -3.04 14.38 2.46
CA THR A 175 -3.26 13.69 1.19
C THR A 175 -1.92 13.24 0.64
N LEU A 176 -1.86 12.04 0.07
CA LEU A 176 -0.63 11.49 -0.51
C LEU A 176 -0.91 10.66 -1.76
N ASP A 177 0.09 10.58 -2.63
CA ASP A 177 0.13 9.61 -3.74
C ASP A 177 0.79 8.32 -3.26
N TYR A 178 0.15 7.18 -3.53
CA TYR A 178 0.64 5.86 -3.13
C TYR A 178 1.30 5.07 -4.27
N GLY A 179 1.97 5.79 -5.18
CA GLY A 179 2.89 5.20 -6.14
C GLY A 179 2.24 4.54 -7.34
N ASN A 180 1.06 5.01 -7.74
CA ASN A 180 0.34 4.55 -8.93
C ASN A 180 0.37 5.54 -10.11
N ASN A 181 1.10 6.65 -9.96
CA ASN A 181 1.32 7.67 -11.00
C ASN A 181 0.07 8.50 -11.36
N ILE A 182 -0.98 8.50 -10.53
CA ILE A 182 -2.24 9.20 -10.84
C ILE A 182 -2.05 10.72 -10.99
N ARG A 183 -1.14 11.33 -10.20
CA ARG A 183 -0.79 12.76 -10.32
C ARG A 183 -0.21 13.11 -11.69
N GLN A 184 0.66 12.25 -12.22
CA GLN A 184 1.25 12.46 -13.54
C GLN A 184 0.20 12.40 -14.64
N VAL A 185 -0.72 11.44 -14.57
CA VAL A 185 -1.84 11.34 -15.52
C VAL A 185 -2.69 12.61 -15.48
N ALA A 186 -3.06 13.08 -14.29
CA ALA A 186 -3.85 14.31 -14.14
C ALA A 186 -3.11 15.56 -14.67
N LYS A 187 -1.79 15.66 -14.44
CA LYS A 187 -0.96 16.73 -15.00
C LYS A 187 -0.96 16.71 -16.53
N GLU A 188 -0.81 15.54 -17.13
CA GLU A 188 -0.85 15.38 -18.59
C GLU A 188 -2.22 15.74 -19.19
N GLU A 189 -3.31 15.62 -18.42
CA GLU A 189 -4.66 16.09 -18.78
C GLU A 189 -4.90 17.58 -18.48
N GLY A 190 -3.83 18.33 -18.19
CA GLY A 190 -3.85 19.79 -18.03
C GLY A 190 -4.16 20.28 -16.63
N PHE A 191 -4.15 19.42 -15.60
CA PHE A 191 -4.29 19.87 -14.21
C PHE A 191 -2.92 20.23 -13.63
N GLU A 192 -2.51 21.49 -13.79
CA GLU A 192 -1.20 22.00 -13.34
C GLU A 192 -0.91 21.73 -11.86
N ASN A 193 -1.94 21.74 -11.01
CA ASN A 193 -1.81 21.55 -9.57
C ASN A 193 -1.83 20.08 -9.11
N ALA A 194 -1.71 19.11 -10.04
CA ALA A 194 -1.79 17.69 -9.71
C ALA A 194 -0.73 17.21 -8.70
N PHE A 195 0.41 17.90 -8.60
CA PHE A 195 1.49 17.58 -7.66
C PHE A 195 1.44 18.42 -6.37
N ALA A 196 0.29 19.03 -6.03
CA ALA A 196 0.13 19.80 -4.79
C ALA A 196 0.36 18.96 -3.52
N PHE A 197 0.10 17.66 -3.59
CA PHE A 197 0.34 16.70 -2.50
C PHE A 197 1.50 15.75 -2.84
N PRO A 198 2.28 15.33 -1.84
CA PRO A 198 3.52 14.57 -2.05
C PRO A 198 3.26 13.08 -2.31
N GLY A 199 4.26 12.40 -2.86
CA GLY A 199 4.32 10.94 -2.80
C GLY A 199 4.60 10.43 -1.39
N PHE A 200 4.13 9.22 -1.09
CA PHE A 200 4.29 8.62 0.23
C PHE A 200 5.77 8.41 0.64
N VAL A 201 6.68 8.24 -0.32
CA VAL A 201 8.10 8.02 -0.02
C VAL A 201 8.79 9.27 0.50
N PRO A 202 8.80 10.42 -0.21
CA PRO A 202 9.35 11.65 0.35
C PRO A 202 8.66 12.07 1.64
N ALA A 203 7.35 11.84 1.78
CA ALA A 203 6.59 12.25 2.96
C ALA A 203 6.86 11.38 4.20
N TYR A 204 6.94 10.06 4.05
CA TYR A 204 6.87 9.12 5.18
C TYR A 204 7.95 8.03 5.17
N ILE A 205 8.29 7.46 4.02
CA ILE A 205 9.13 6.24 3.97
C ILE A 205 10.63 6.51 3.86
N ARG A 206 11.05 7.64 3.27
CA ARG A 206 12.47 7.93 3.04
C ARG A 206 13.38 7.81 4.29
N PRO A 207 12.96 8.23 5.50
CA PRO A 207 13.75 8.01 6.71
C PRO A 207 14.04 6.53 7.04
N LEU A 208 13.17 5.61 6.61
CA LEU A 208 13.40 4.17 6.71
C LEU A 208 14.46 3.73 5.69
N PHE A 209 14.35 4.20 4.44
CA PHE A 209 15.33 3.91 3.39
C PHE A 209 16.73 4.42 3.72
N CYS A 210 16.87 5.58 4.38
CA CYS A 210 18.18 6.08 4.83
C CYS A 210 18.92 5.12 5.79
N ARG A 211 18.21 4.15 6.40
CA ARG A 211 18.78 3.11 7.28
C ARG A 211 18.80 1.72 6.63
N GLY A 212 18.53 1.64 5.33
CA GLY A 212 18.38 0.39 4.58
C GLY A 212 17.14 -0.42 4.98
N ILE A 213 16.19 0.17 5.72
CA ILE A 213 14.95 -0.50 6.12
C ILE A 213 14.00 -0.50 4.93
N GLY A 214 13.51 -1.67 4.55
CA GLY A 214 12.61 -1.83 3.41
C GLY A 214 11.94 -3.21 3.42
N PRO A 215 11.20 -3.59 2.37
CA PRO A 215 10.29 -4.73 2.35
C PRO A 215 10.97 -6.10 2.22
N PHE A 216 11.90 -6.38 3.14
CA PHE A 216 12.51 -7.67 3.35
C PHE A 216 11.43 -8.73 3.66
N ARG A 217 11.57 -9.89 3.04
CA ARG A 217 10.59 -10.98 3.13
C ARG A 217 11.25 -12.34 2.95
N TRP A 218 10.59 -13.37 3.43
CA TRP A 218 10.97 -14.76 3.17
C TRP A 218 9.74 -15.66 3.00
N ALA A 219 9.93 -16.80 2.36
CA ALA A 219 8.90 -17.84 2.21
C ALA A 219 9.47 -19.22 2.52
N ALA A 220 8.68 -20.07 3.17
CA ALA A 220 9.05 -21.43 3.54
C ALA A 220 8.75 -22.39 2.39
N LEU A 221 9.80 -23.00 1.80
CA LEU A 221 9.62 -23.93 0.68
C LEU A 221 9.00 -25.27 1.10
N SER A 222 8.94 -25.55 2.40
CA SER A 222 8.24 -26.70 2.98
C SER A 222 6.73 -26.63 2.76
N GLY A 223 6.18 -25.42 2.54
CA GLY A 223 4.74 -25.18 2.56
C GLY A 223 4.14 -25.19 3.97
N ASP A 224 4.96 -25.35 5.02
CA ASP A 224 4.49 -25.48 6.39
C ASP A 224 4.46 -24.12 7.12
N PRO A 225 3.31 -23.67 7.64
CA PRO A 225 3.21 -22.40 8.35
C PRO A 225 4.04 -22.35 9.64
N GLU A 226 4.33 -23.49 10.26
CA GLU A 226 5.15 -23.55 11.48
C GLU A 226 6.58 -23.06 11.23
N ASP A 227 7.13 -23.21 10.01
CA ASP A 227 8.44 -22.64 9.67
C ASP A 227 8.41 -21.11 9.72
N ILE A 228 7.30 -20.49 9.33
CA ILE A 228 7.13 -19.03 9.46
C ILE A 228 6.99 -18.64 10.93
N TYR A 229 6.22 -19.37 11.74
CA TYR A 229 6.11 -19.02 13.17
C TYR A 229 7.42 -19.19 13.94
N LYS A 230 8.25 -20.17 13.58
CA LYS A 230 9.60 -20.32 14.13
C LYS A 230 10.51 -19.18 13.71
N THR A 231 10.47 -18.76 12.44
CA THR A 231 11.24 -17.59 12.00
C THR A 231 10.74 -16.29 12.63
N ASP A 232 9.43 -16.10 12.86
CA ASP A 232 8.88 -14.97 13.61
C ASP A 232 9.44 -14.93 15.05
N ALA A 233 9.51 -16.07 15.74
CA ALA A 233 10.12 -16.17 17.06
C ALA A 233 11.62 -15.84 17.05
N LYS A 234 12.37 -16.34 16.04
CA LYS A 234 13.79 -16.04 15.87
C LYS A 234 14.04 -14.56 15.61
N VAL A 235 13.18 -13.89 14.84
CA VAL A 235 13.27 -12.44 14.63
C VAL A 235 13.16 -11.70 15.96
N ARG A 236 12.22 -12.08 16.84
CA ARG A 236 12.06 -11.46 18.16
C ARG A 236 13.31 -11.62 19.02
N GLU A 237 13.86 -12.83 19.06
CA GLU A 237 15.09 -13.15 19.80
C GLU A 237 16.27 -12.27 19.35
N LEU A 238 16.40 -12.04 18.05
CA LEU A 238 17.53 -11.30 17.47
C LEU A 238 17.34 -9.77 17.46
N THR A 239 16.13 -9.29 17.76
CA THR A 239 15.77 -7.86 17.80
C THR A 239 15.19 -7.45 19.16
N PRO A 240 15.88 -7.74 20.28
CA PRO A 240 15.36 -7.42 21.61
C PRO A 240 15.12 -5.92 21.75
N GLY A 241 13.98 -5.54 22.33
CA GLY A 241 13.59 -4.14 22.55
C GLY A 241 12.94 -3.44 21.35
N ASN A 242 12.85 -4.07 20.17
CA ASN A 242 12.14 -3.50 19.03
C ASN A 242 10.62 -3.77 19.11
N THR A 243 9.95 -3.05 20.01
CA THR A 243 8.52 -3.23 20.31
C THR A 243 7.62 -3.02 19.09
N HIS A 244 7.95 -2.07 18.21
CA HIS A 244 7.20 -1.84 16.98
C HIS A 244 7.25 -3.04 16.04
N LEU A 245 8.44 -3.63 15.83
CA LEU A 245 8.61 -4.83 15.01
C LEU A 245 7.90 -6.04 15.62
N HIS A 246 7.95 -6.16 16.95
CA HIS A 246 7.30 -7.25 17.67
C HIS A 246 5.77 -7.16 17.55
N ASN A 247 5.21 -5.96 17.71
CA ASN A 247 3.78 -5.71 17.46
C ASN A 247 3.39 -6.01 16.01
N TRP A 248 4.24 -5.65 15.04
CA TRP A 248 4.04 -6.02 13.64
C TRP A 248 3.92 -7.54 13.48
N LEU A 249 4.84 -8.32 14.06
CA LEU A 249 4.81 -9.79 13.98
C LEU A 249 3.57 -10.39 14.66
N ASP A 250 3.11 -9.83 15.79
CA ASP A 250 1.90 -10.29 16.49
C ASP A 250 0.67 -10.09 15.61
N MET A 251 0.47 -8.87 15.12
CA MET A 251 -0.65 -8.58 14.22
C MET A 251 -0.55 -9.35 12.90
N ALA A 252 0.65 -9.54 12.37
CA ALA A 252 0.87 -10.30 11.14
C ALA A 252 0.57 -11.80 11.31
N ARG A 253 0.69 -12.34 12.53
CA ARG A 253 0.25 -13.72 12.84
C ARG A 253 -1.26 -13.81 13.00
N GLU A 254 -1.87 -12.85 13.67
CA GLU A 254 -3.31 -12.88 13.97
C GLU A 254 -4.17 -12.55 12.75
N ARG A 255 -3.74 -11.59 11.93
CA ARG A 255 -4.59 -10.96 10.90
C ARG A 255 -4.28 -11.40 9.48
N ILE A 256 -3.04 -11.79 9.17
CA ILE A 256 -2.65 -12.12 7.80
C ILE A 256 -2.81 -13.62 7.56
N ALA A 257 -3.77 -13.99 6.70
CA ALA A 257 -3.84 -15.35 6.16
C ALA A 257 -2.73 -15.58 5.13
N PHE A 258 -2.06 -16.74 5.20
CA PHE A 258 -1.10 -17.14 4.16
C PHE A 258 -1.79 -17.37 2.81
N GLN A 259 -1.06 -17.13 1.73
CA GLN A 259 -1.51 -17.32 0.35
C GLN A 259 -0.42 -18.08 -0.43
N GLY A 260 -0.67 -19.34 -0.80
CA GLY A 260 0.37 -20.20 -1.38
C GLY A 260 1.37 -20.68 -0.34
N LEU A 261 2.67 -20.61 -0.64
CA LEU A 261 3.71 -20.90 0.35
C LEU A 261 3.59 -19.90 1.53
N PRO A 262 3.64 -20.37 2.79
CA PRO A 262 3.70 -19.49 3.94
C PRO A 262 4.89 -18.54 3.82
N ALA A 263 4.62 -17.25 3.96
CA ALA A 263 5.60 -16.19 3.77
C ALA A 263 5.39 -15.07 4.77
N ARG A 264 6.48 -14.39 5.12
CA ARG A 264 6.45 -13.24 6.02
C ARG A 264 7.14 -12.05 5.37
N ILE A 265 6.50 -10.89 5.49
CA ILE A 265 7.13 -9.59 5.26
C ILE A 265 7.49 -8.99 6.62
N CYS A 266 8.71 -8.45 6.71
CA CYS A 266 9.26 -7.90 7.94
C CYS A 266 10.30 -6.83 7.60
N TRP A 267 9.96 -5.55 7.75
CA TRP A 267 10.84 -4.46 7.38
C TRP A 267 12.02 -4.34 8.34
N VAL A 268 13.21 -4.67 7.85
CA VAL A 268 14.47 -4.63 8.59
C VAL A 268 15.57 -3.96 7.78
N GLY A 269 16.53 -3.37 8.50
CA GLY A 269 17.56 -2.50 7.94
C GLY A 269 18.87 -3.17 7.57
N LEU A 270 19.83 -2.35 7.16
CA LEU A 270 21.23 -2.75 7.07
C LEU A 270 21.70 -3.32 8.42
N GLY A 271 22.43 -4.43 8.39
CA GLY A 271 22.82 -5.18 9.59
C GLY A 271 21.83 -6.30 9.92
N ASP A 272 20.59 -5.98 10.23
CA ASP A 272 19.62 -7.01 10.65
C ASP A 272 19.28 -8.01 9.55
N ARG A 273 19.24 -7.58 8.27
CA ARG A 273 18.99 -8.49 7.14
C ARG A 273 19.96 -9.67 7.08
N HIS A 274 21.27 -9.43 7.22
CA HIS A 274 22.26 -10.52 7.14
C HIS A 274 22.23 -11.39 8.41
N ARG A 275 22.02 -10.78 9.59
CA ARG A 275 21.89 -11.51 10.86
C ARG A 275 20.72 -12.49 10.82
N LEU A 276 19.56 -12.04 10.34
CA LEU A 276 18.38 -12.88 10.15
C LEU A 276 18.62 -13.96 9.10
N GLY A 277 19.20 -13.61 7.94
CA GLY A 277 19.48 -14.58 6.88
C GLY A 277 20.39 -15.72 7.34
N LEU A 278 21.47 -15.41 8.07
CA LEU A 278 22.36 -16.41 8.64
C LEU A 278 21.67 -17.27 9.70
N ALA A 279 20.87 -16.66 10.58
CA ALA A 279 20.12 -17.39 11.59
C ALA A 279 19.10 -18.35 10.98
N PHE A 280 18.35 -17.92 9.96
CA PHE A 280 17.41 -18.80 9.25
C PHE A 280 18.14 -19.95 8.56
N ASN A 281 19.30 -19.69 7.94
CA ASN A 281 20.11 -20.73 7.34
C ASN A 281 20.62 -21.75 8.39
N GLU A 282 21.03 -21.29 9.57
CA GLU A 282 21.41 -22.18 10.67
C GLU A 282 20.23 -23.02 11.17
N MET A 283 19.03 -22.44 11.25
CA MET A 283 17.82 -23.18 11.61
C MET A 283 17.48 -24.27 10.58
N VAL A 284 17.70 -24.02 9.28
CA VAL A 284 17.59 -25.06 8.24
C VAL A 284 18.63 -26.15 8.46
N ALA A 285 19.90 -25.78 8.68
CA ALA A 285 20.99 -26.74 8.88
C ALA A 285 20.80 -27.64 10.11
N LYS A 286 20.18 -27.12 11.17
CA LYS A 286 19.84 -27.88 12.39
C LYS A 286 18.55 -28.69 12.28
N GLY A 287 17.79 -28.55 11.19
CA GLY A 287 16.47 -29.17 11.03
C GLY A 287 15.38 -28.54 11.90
N GLU A 288 15.62 -27.34 12.46
CA GLU A 288 14.59 -26.57 13.14
C GLU A 288 13.53 -26.09 12.14
N LEU A 289 13.93 -25.71 10.93
CA LEU A 289 13.03 -25.49 9.78
C LEU A 289 12.98 -26.75 8.91
N LYS A 290 11.79 -27.08 8.41
CA LYS A 290 11.55 -28.36 7.71
C LYS A 290 12.18 -28.43 6.31
N ALA A 291 12.40 -27.28 5.68
CA ALA A 291 13.01 -27.16 4.36
C ALA A 291 13.74 -25.81 4.23
N PRO A 292 14.52 -25.60 3.16
CA PRO A 292 15.09 -24.29 2.87
C PRO A 292 14.02 -23.18 2.78
N VAL A 293 14.43 -21.96 3.11
CA VAL A 293 13.60 -20.76 2.96
C VAL A 293 14.19 -19.87 1.87
N VAL A 294 13.33 -19.26 1.06
CA VAL A 294 13.76 -18.23 0.11
C VAL A 294 13.68 -16.88 0.78
N ILE A 295 14.74 -16.06 0.63
CA ILE A 295 14.80 -14.70 1.17
C ILE A 295 14.82 -13.74 -0.01
N GLY A 296 14.01 -12.68 0.07
CA GLY A 296 13.92 -11.69 -0.99
C GLY A 296 13.31 -10.39 -0.49
N ARG A 297 12.79 -9.61 -1.44
CA ARG A 297 12.19 -8.30 -1.19
C ARG A 297 11.37 -7.84 -2.38
N ASP A 298 10.71 -6.70 -2.23
CA ASP A 298 10.23 -5.92 -3.37
C ASP A 298 11.40 -5.26 -4.12
N HIS A 299 11.13 -4.81 -5.35
CA HIS A 299 12.04 -3.90 -6.07
C HIS A 299 11.98 -2.47 -5.50
N LEU A 300 10.88 -2.12 -4.84
CA LEU A 300 10.82 -0.96 -3.95
C LEU A 300 11.68 -1.23 -2.73
N ASP A 301 12.91 -0.75 -2.73
CA ASP A 301 13.83 -0.82 -1.59
C ASP A 301 14.86 0.31 -1.68
N SER A 302 15.51 0.60 -0.56
CA SER A 302 16.37 1.78 -0.35
C SER A 302 17.40 2.09 -1.45
N GLY A 303 17.87 1.09 -2.20
CA GLY A 303 18.89 1.27 -3.23
C GLY A 303 18.66 0.46 -4.50
N SER A 304 17.42 0.04 -4.80
CA SER A 304 17.14 -0.83 -5.97
C SER A 304 16.16 -0.27 -6.98
N VAL A 305 15.87 1.03 -6.93
CA VAL A 305 14.90 1.67 -7.83
C VAL A 305 15.23 3.13 -8.06
N ALA A 306 14.98 3.60 -9.28
CA ALA A 306 14.90 5.01 -9.64
C ALA A 306 13.49 5.26 -10.21
N SER A 307 12.70 6.08 -9.52
CA SER A 307 11.33 6.41 -9.89
C SER A 307 10.97 7.82 -9.40
N PRO A 308 11.12 8.84 -10.27
CA PRO A 308 10.96 10.26 -9.89
C PRO A 308 9.55 10.64 -9.40
N ASN A 309 8.53 9.84 -9.70
CA ASN A 309 7.16 10.06 -9.24
C ASN A 309 6.80 9.17 -8.03
N ARG A 310 7.78 8.46 -7.44
CA ARG A 310 7.56 7.51 -6.35
C ARG A 310 8.75 7.45 -5.40
N GLU A 311 9.64 6.46 -5.50
CA GLU A 311 10.69 6.23 -4.49
C GLU A 311 11.76 7.33 -4.44
N THR A 312 12.16 7.83 -5.61
CA THR A 312 13.19 8.87 -5.74
C THR A 312 12.59 10.25 -6.00
N GLU A 313 11.31 10.45 -5.69
CA GLU A 313 10.66 11.76 -5.83
C GLU A 313 11.24 12.81 -4.87
N SER A 314 11.65 13.96 -5.38
CA SER A 314 12.19 15.07 -4.59
C SER A 314 13.41 14.65 -3.76
N MET A 315 14.42 14.06 -4.40
CA MET A 315 15.71 13.86 -3.75
C MET A 315 16.32 15.22 -3.41
N LYS A 316 16.97 15.32 -2.24
CA LYS A 316 17.47 16.60 -1.71
C LYS A 316 18.49 17.29 -2.63
N ASP A 317 19.19 16.51 -3.43
CA ASP A 317 20.21 16.93 -4.39
C ASP A 317 19.68 16.98 -5.85
N GLY A 318 18.38 16.74 -6.06
CA GLY A 318 17.77 16.70 -7.40
C GLY A 318 18.15 15.46 -8.22
N SER A 319 18.68 14.42 -7.60
CA SER A 319 19.12 13.17 -8.27
C SER A 319 17.97 12.21 -8.63
N ASP A 320 16.72 12.67 -8.63
CA ASP A 320 15.50 11.88 -8.76
C ASP A 320 15.55 10.87 -9.92
N ALA A 321 16.07 11.28 -11.06
CA ALA A 321 16.12 10.50 -12.30
C ALA A 321 17.42 9.70 -12.51
N VAL A 322 18.37 9.73 -11.57
CA VAL A 322 19.64 8.99 -11.70
C VAL A 322 19.38 7.49 -11.56
N SER A 323 19.50 6.76 -12.66
CA SER A 323 19.20 5.33 -12.76
C SER A 323 20.42 4.40 -12.64
N ASP A 324 21.60 4.92 -12.34
CA ASP A 324 22.80 4.09 -12.15
C ASP A 324 22.66 3.15 -10.94
N TRP A 325 22.03 3.64 -9.86
CA TRP A 325 21.88 2.91 -8.59
C TRP A 325 21.16 1.56 -8.70
N PRO A 326 19.97 1.43 -9.32
CA PRO A 326 19.34 0.13 -9.50
C PRO A 326 20.16 -0.83 -10.37
N LEU A 327 20.93 -0.31 -11.34
CA LEU A 327 21.83 -1.15 -12.17
C LEU A 327 23.00 -1.68 -11.34
N LEU A 328 23.65 -0.81 -10.56
CA LEU A 328 24.70 -1.20 -9.62
C LEU A 328 24.19 -2.17 -8.57
N ASN A 329 22.94 -2.01 -8.09
CA ASN A 329 22.30 -2.94 -7.18
C ASN A 329 22.20 -4.34 -7.78
N ALA A 330 21.75 -4.46 -9.04
CA ALA A 330 21.66 -5.74 -9.72
C ALA A 330 23.06 -6.37 -9.91
N LEU A 331 24.01 -5.61 -10.45
CA LEU A 331 25.38 -6.06 -10.68
C LEU A 331 26.07 -6.52 -9.39
N LEU A 332 25.91 -5.76 -8.30
CA LEU A 332 26.50 -6.10 -7.01
C LEU A 332 25.85 -7.34 -6.40
N ASN A 333 24.53 -7.52 -6.52
CA ASN A 333 23.86 -8.74 -6.05
C ASN A 333 24.31 -9.97 -6.84
N THR A 334 24.52 -9.84 -8.17
CA THR A 334 25.13 -10.91 -8.98
C THR A 334 26.54 -11.23 -8.49
N ALA A 335 27.40 -10.21 -8.29
CA ALA A 335 28.76 -10.40 -7.79
C ALA A 335 28.80 -10.98 -6.36
N SER A 336 27.76 -10.73 -5.56
CA SER A 336 27.65 -11.19 -4.17
C SER A 336 27.01 -12.57 -4.04
N GLY A 337 26.61 -13.23 -5.14
CA GLY A 337 26.09 -14.59 -5.13
C GLY A 337 24.61 -14.73 -4.77
N ALA A 338 23.77 -13.73 -5.11
CA ALA A 338 22.32 -13.92 -5.07
C ALA A 338 21.88 -15.02 -6.05
N THR A 339 20.88 -15.82 -5.66
CA THR A 339 20.35 -16.97 -6.44
C THR A 339 19.35 -16.54 -7.51
#